data_AF-D5T4I8-F1
#
_entry.id   AF-D5T4I8-F1
#
_cell.length_a   1.000
_cell.length_b   1.000
_cell.length_c   1.000
_cell.angle_alpha   90.00
_cell.angle_beta   90.00
_cell.angle_gamma   90.00
#
_symmetry.space_group_name_H-M   'P 1'
#
loop_
_entity.id
_entity.type
_entity.pdbx_description
1 polymer ?
#
loop_
_entity_poly.entity_id
_entity_poly.type
_entity_poly.pdbx_seq_one_letter_code
_entity_poly.pdbx_strand_id
1 'polypeptide(L)'
;MRELRHDNLILFSEDPENTHIGRLVAKQMLALDYKYADVARRGGFNDGNNVIMIVSGRRRDPYFSSIVKLSKALDLKLEKFVEEK
;
A
#
# COMPACT_ATOMS: atom_id res chain seq x y z
N MET A 1 10.84 11.73 13.07
CA MET A 1 9.73 10.81 12.70
C MET A 1 10.19 9.40 12.97
N ARG A 2 9.45 8.61 13.77
CA ARG A 2 9.76 7.17 13.95
C ARG A 2 9.47 6.48 12.61
N GLU A 3 10.50 5.96 11.94
CA GLU A 3 10.31 5.07 10.79
C GLU A 3 9.39 3.92 11.22
N LEU A 4 8.23 3.82 10.58
CA LEU A 4 7.42 2.61 10.65
C LEU A 4 8.25 1.50 10.01
N ARG A 5 8.77 0.61 10.86
CA ARG A 5 9.61 -0.51 10.45
C ARG A 5 8.83 -1.42 9.51
N HIS A 6 9.57 -2.11 8.64
CA HIS A 6 9.08 -3.14 7.73
C HIS A 6 8.18 -4.17 8.46
N ASP A 7 8.45 -4.41 9.74
CA ASP A 7 7.68 -5.26 10.67
C ASP A 7 6.18 -4.92 10.74
N ASN A 8 5.77 -3.68 10.47
CA ASN A 8 4.35 -3.31 10.50
C ASN A 8 3.59 -3.78 9.25
N LEU A 9 4.28 -4.16 8.17
CA LEU A 9 3.60 -4.65 6.96
C LEU A 9 2.87 -5.97 7.22
N ILE A 10 3.43 -6.86 8.05
CA ILE A 10 2.78 -8.11 8.42
C ILE A 10 1.47 -7.81 9.16
N LEU A 11 1.54 -6.95 10.19
CA LEU A 11 0.36 -6.49 10.92
C LEU A 11 -0.71 -5.93 9.98
N PHE A 12 -0.34 -4.98 9.11
CA PHE A 12 -1.30 -4.33 8.20
C PHE A 12 -1.86 -5.27 7.13
N SER A 13 -1.12 -6.31 6.75
CA SER A 13 -1.53 -7.27 5.73
C SER A 13 -2.61 -8.24 6.22
N GLU A 14 -2.61 -8.54 7.51
CA GLU A 14 -3.49 -9.54 8.13
C GLU A 14 -4.59 -8.92 9.00
N ASP A 15 -4.52 -7.62 9.29
CA ASP A 15 -5.51 -6.91 10.11
C ASP A 15 -6.89 -6.85 9.41
N PRO A 16 -7.93 -7.53 9.93
CA PRO A 16 -9.26 -7.51 9.34
C PRO A 16 -9.92 -6.12 9.42
N GLU A 17 -9.54 -5.28 10.37
CA GLU A 17 -10.06 -3.92 10.55
C GLU A 17 -9.40 -2.90 9.60
N ASN A 18 -8.32 -3.29 8.93
CA ASN A 18 -7.66 -2.45 7.93
C ASN A 18 -8.49 -2.39 6.64
N THR A 19 -8.16 -1.47 5.73
CA THR A 19 -8.84 -1.40 4.44
C THR A 19 -8.37 -2.51 3.50
N HIS A 20 -9.26 -2.93 2.58
CA HIS A 20 -8.91 -3.86 1.51
C HIS A 20 -7.64 -3.43 0.76
N ILE A 21 -7.59 -2.15 0.36
CA ILE A 21 -6.43 -1.57 -0.32
C ILE A 21 -5.19 -1.61 0.57
N GLY A 22 -5.31 -1.25 1.85
CA GLY A 22 -4.19 -1.27 2.80
C GLY A 22 -3.59 -2.68 2.94
N ARG A 23 -4.44 -3.69 3.13
CA ARG A 23 -4.03 -5.10 3.18
C ARG A 23 -3.39 -5.57 1.89
N LEU A 24 -4.02 -5.31 0.73
CA LEU A 24 -3.52 -5.72 -0.58
C LEU A 24 -2.12 -5.16 -0.84
N VAL A 25 -1.95 -3.86 -0.62
CA VAL A 25 -0.66 -3.17 -0.81
C VAL A 25 0.39 -3.75 0.14
N ALA A 26 0.04 -3.96 1.42
CA ALA A 26 0.95 -4.57 2.39
C ALA A 26 1.41 -5.97 1.97
N LYS A 27 0.47 -6.85 1.56
CA LYS A 27 0.77 -8.20 1.08
C LYS A 27 1.71 -8.19 -0.12
N GLN A 28 1.42 -7.33 -1.10
CA GLN A 28 2.24 -7.27 -2.31
C GLN A 28 3.62 -6.68 -2.04
N MET A 29 3.73 -5.71 -1.12
CA MET A 29 5.03 -5.19 -0.68
C MET A 29 5.89 -6.28 -0.03
N LEU A 30 5.30 -7.11 0.84
CA LEU A 30 6.00 -8.25 1.44
C LEU A 30 6.44 -9.26 0.39
N ALA A 31 5.55 -9.60 -0.56
CA ALA A 31 5.87 -10.55 -1.63
C ALA A 31 7.02 -10.09 -2.54
N LEU A 32 7.19 -8.78 -2.70
CA LEU A 32 8.24 -8.17 -3.53
C LEU A 32 9.47 -7.71 -2.73
N ASP A 33 9.50 -7.88 -1.41
CA ASP A 33 10.52 -7.32 -0.49
C ASP A 33 10.72 -5.80 -0.67
N TYR A 34 9.63 -5.05 -0.86
CA TYR A 34 9.66 -3.61 -1.09
C TYR A 34 9.46 -2.81 0.19
N LYS A 35 10.27 -1.77 0.37
CA LYS A 35 10.04 -0.75 1.40
C LYS A 35 9.07 0.30 0.87
N TYR A 36 8.49 1.10 1.77
CA TYR A 36 7.59 2.21 1.39
C TYR A 36 8.23 3.19 0.40
N ALA A 37 9.54 3.44 0.54
CA ALA A 37 10.31 4.29 -0.36
C ALA A 37 10.42 3.70 -1.78
N ASP A 38 10.52 2.37 -1.92
CA ASP A 38 10.60 1.70 -3.21
C ASP A 38 9.29 1.84 -3.99
N VAL A 39 8.16 1.62 -3.29
CA VAL A 39 6.82 1.81 -3.86
C VAL A 39 6.60 3.26 -4.26
N ALA A 40 7.01 4.21 -3.41
CA ALA A 40 6.90 5.62 -3.70
C ALA A 40 7.66 6.00 -4.97
N ARG A 41 8.93 5.58 -5.07
CA ARG A 41 9.79 5.85 -6.22
C ARG A 41 9.26 5.22 -7.51
N ARG A 42 8.83 3.95 -7.46
CA ARG A 42 8.30 3.23 -8.63
C ARG A 42 6.94 3.77 -9.10
N GLY A 43 6.10 4.18 -8.17
CA GLY A 43 4.76 4.72 -8.44
C GLY A 43 4.74 6.20 -8.77
N GLY A 44 5.84 6.93 -8.59
CA GLY A 44 5.87 8.39 -8.76
C GLY A 44 5.07 9.12 -7.67
N PHE A 45 5.15 8.64 -6.43
CA PHE A 45 4.73 9.40 -5.26
C PHE A 45 5.83 10.37 -4.84
N ASN A 46 5.43 11.49 -4.25
CA ASN A 46 6.40 12.49 -3.76
C ASN A 46 7.26 11.94 -2.61
N ASP A 47 6.69 11.06 -1.77
CA ASP A 47 7.39 10.42 -0.65
C ASP A 47 6.73 9.08 -0.24
N GLY A 48 7.43 8.35 0.65
CA GLY A 48 6.93 7.11 1.25
C GLY A 48 5.78 7.30 2.25
N ASN A 49 5.55 8.52 2.75
CA ASN A 49 4.49 8.78 3.73
C ASN A 49 3.10 8.58 3.14
N ASN A 50 2.90 8.93 1.87
CA ASN A 50 1.65 8.64 1.19
C ASN A 50 1.36 7.13 1.11
N VAL A 51 2.38 6.33 0.82
CA VAL A 51 2.25 4.86 0.80
C VAL A 51 1.93 4.34 2.20
N ILE A 52 2.66 4.80 3.21
CA ILE A 52 2.43 4.47 4.63
C ILE A 52 0.98 4.75 5.04
N MET A 53 0.45 5.94 4.72
CA MET A 53 -0.91 6.34 5.10
C MET A 53 -1.99 5.47 4.46
N ILE A 54 -1.76 4.97 3.25
CA ILE A 54 -2.66 4.04 2.57
C ILE A 54 -2.55 2.65 3.17
N VAL A 55 -1.32 2.14 3.33
CA VAL A 55 -1.06 0.80 3.89
C VAL A 55 -1.61 0.66 5.31
N SER A 56 -1.46 1.69 6.14
CA SER A 56 -1.94 1.69 7.52
C SER A 56 -3.44 1.97 7.66
N GLY A 57 -4.20 2.04 6.57
CA GLY A 57 -5.64 2.33 6.57
C GLY A 57 -6.03 3.74 7.04
N ARG A 58 -5.06 4.62 7.30
CA ARG A 58 -5.30 6.01 7.75
C ARG A 58 -5.91 6.86 6.63
N ARG A 59 -5.73 6.45 5.38
CA ARG A 59 -6.48 6.94 4.22
C ARG A 59 -7.40 5.82 3.74
N ARG A 60 -8.65 5.83 4.23
CA ARG A 60 -9.63 4.78 3.93
C ARG A 60 -9.99 4.72 2.43
N ASP A 61 -10.22 5.90 1.84
CA ASP A 61 -10.58 6.04 0.43
C ASP A 61 -9.50 6.83 -0.32
N PRO A 62 -8.41 6.18 -0.76
CA PRO A 62 -7.39 6.85 -1.55
C PRO A 62 -7.96 7.28 -2.91
N TYR A 63 -7.55 8.47 -3.37
CA TYR A 63 -7.88 8.94 -4.72
C TYR A 63 -7.49 7.90 -5.78
N PHE A 64 -8.28 7.79 -6.85
CA PHE A 64 -8.02 6.87 -7.96
C PHE A 64 -6.60 7.03 -8.53
N SER A 65 -6.07 8.26 -8.59
CA SER A 65 -4.69 8.53 -8.99
C SER A 65 -3.66 7.82 -8.11
N SER A 66 -3.90 7.67 -6.81
CA SER A 66 -3.04 6.89 -5.91
C SER A 66 -3.14 5.39 -6.18
N ILE A 67 -4.34 4.90 -6.49
CA ILE A 67 -4.56 3.49 -6.87
C ILE A 67 -3.78 3.15 -8.15
N VAL A 68 -3.86 4.00 -9.18
CA VAL A 68 -3.10 3.81 -10.43
C VAL A 68 -1.59 3.78 -10.18
N LYS A 69 -1.08 4.69 -9.33
CA LYS A 69 0.34 4.72 -8.96
C LYS A 69 0.77 3.47 -8.19
N LEU A 70 -0.04 2.97 -7.26
CA LEU A 70 0.22 1.73 -6.53
C LEU A 70 0.20 0.51 -7.44
N SER A 71 -0.80 0.42 -8.32
CA SER A 71 -0.93 -0.62 -9.35
C SER A 71 0.35 -0.71 -10.19
N LYS A 72 0.84 0.42 -10.70
CA LYS A 72 2.09 0.48 -11.45
C LYS A 72 3.31 0.11 -10.61
N ALA A 73 3.39 0.58 -9.37
CA ALA A 73 4.54 0.36 -8.51
C ALA A 73 4.73 -1.12 -8.10
N LEU A 74 3.60 -1.82 -7.94
CA LEU A 74 3.52 -3.18 -7.39
C LEU A 74 3.18 -4.25 -8.42
N ASP A 75 3.09 -3.86 -9.70
CA ASP A 75 2.70 -4.73 -10.82
C ASP A 75 1.36 -5.44 -10.58
N LEU A 76 0.40 -4.71 -10.03
CA LEU A 76 -0.94 -5.18 -9.74
C LEU A 76 -1.93 -4.68 -10.79
N LYS A 77 -2.82 -5.57 -11.25
CA LYS A 77 -3.98 -5.15 -12.05
C LYS A 77 -4.96 -4.32 -11.21
N LEU A 78 -5.58 -3.31 -11.83
CA LEU A 78 -6.52 -2.40 -11.15
C LEU A 78 -7.72 -3.13 -10.53
N GLU A 79 -8.16 -4.24 -11.14
CA GLU A 79 -9.25 -5.10 -10.64
C GLU A 79 -9.01 -5.59 -9.21
N LYS A 80 -7.75 -5.77 -8.80
CA LYS A 80 -7.41 -6.23 -7.43
C LYS A 80 -7.77 -5.22 -6.35
N PHE A 81 -7.87 -3.93 -6.70
CA PHE A 81 -8.20 -2.86 -5.76
C PHE A 81 -9.70 -2.69 -5.52
N VAL A 82 -10.53 -3.38 -6.29
CA VAL A 82 -11.97 -3.47 -6.07
C VAL A 82 -12.23 -4.63 -5.12
N GLU A 83 -13.04 -4.42 -4.09
CA GLU A 83 -13.47 -5.48 -3.18
C GLU A 83 -14.50 -6.36 -3.91
N GLU A 84 -14.18 -7.64 -4.11
CA GLU A 84 -15.18 -8.62 -4.56
C GLU A 84 -16.12 -8.89 -3.38
N LYS A 85 -17.41 -8.59 -3.57
CA LYS A 85 -18.48 -8.89 -2.60
C LYS A 85 -19.13 -10.23 -2.90
#